data_AF-A0AAX1NEM1-F1
#
_entry.id   AF-A0AAX1NEM1-F1
#
_cell.length_a   1.000
_cell.length_b   1.000
_cell.length_c   1.000
_cell.angle_alpha   90.00
_cell.angle_beta   90.00
_cell.angle_gamma   90.00
#
_symmetry.space_group_name_H-M   'P 1'
#
loop_
_entity.id
_entity.type
_entity.pdbx_description
1 polymer ?
#
loop_
_entity_poly.entity_id
_entity_poly.type
_entity_poly.pdbx_seq_one_letter_code
_entity_poly.pdbx_strand_id
1 'polypeptide(L)' 'MENSITDYKNTLLSIKDRVKKAQYKAYSHVNSEMILAYLDIGKVLSEKTKVGWGTSVIKQLSKDLQAEFKGMKGFSDRNR' A
#
# COMPACT_ATOMS: atom_id res chain seq x y z
N MET A 1 -28.84 -6.99 -37.53
CA MET A 1 -28.07 -7.87 -36.60
C MET A 1 -26.68 -7.32 -36.30
N GLU A 2 -25.97 -6.68 -37.23
CA GLU A 2 -24.65 -6.05 -36.96
C GLU A 2 -24.68 -4.98 -35.85
N ASN A 3 -25.76 -4.20 -35.76
CA ASN A 3 -25.87 -3.13 -34.75
C ASN A 3 -25.88 -3.65 -33.30
N SER A 4 -26.45 -4.82 -33.01
CA SER A 4 -26.50 -5.33 -31.63
C SER A 4 -25.16 -5.88 -31.14
N ILE A 5 -24.34 -6.44 -32.04
CA ILE A 5 -23.00 -6.93 -31.71
C ILE A 5 -22.05 -5.76 -31.47
N THR A 6 -22.16 -4.71 -32.28
CA THR A 6 -21.37 -3.47 -32.10
C THR A 6 -21.76 -2.75 -30.81
N ASP A 7 -23.07 -2.63 -30.54
CA ASP A 7 -23.59 -2.04 -29.30
C ASP A 7 -23.14 -2.81 -28.04
N TYR A 8 -23.22 -4.15 -28.09
CA TYR A 8 -22.68 -5.00 -27.03
C TYR A 8 -21.19 -4.79 -26.79
N LYS A 9 -20.37 -4.78 -27.86
CA LYS A 9 -18.92 -4.56 -27.75
C LYS A 9 -18.61 -3.20 -27.15
N ASN A 10 -19.33 -2.15 -27.55
CA ASN A 10 -19.15 -0.80 -27.02
C ASN A 10 -19.55 -0.73 -25.54
N THR A 11 -20.65 -1.38 -25.16
CA THR A 11 -21.10 -1.49 -23.78
C THR A 11 -20.07 -2.23 -22.92
N LEU A 12 -19.54 -3.35 -23.41
CA LEU A 12 -18.51 -4.12 -22.72
C LEU A 12 -17.21 -3.30 -22.54
N LEU A 13 -16.80 -2.54 -23.56
CA LEU A 13 -15.64 -1.65 -23.46
C LEU A 13 -15.85 -0.56 -22.40
N SER A 14 -17.03 0.06 -22.39
CA SER A 14 -17.41 1.08 -21.40
C SER A 14 -17.40 0.54 -19.97
N ILE A 15 -17.95 -0.67 -19.75
CA ILE A 15 -17.92 -1.33 -18.44
C ILE A 15 -16.48 -1.61 -18.00
N LYS A 16 -15.65 -2.18 -18.89
CA LYS A 16 -14.24 -2.47 -18.58
C LYS A 16 -13.46 -1.21 -18.21
N ASP A 17 -13.68 -0.11 -18.93
CA ASP A 17 -13.04 1.19 -18.62
C ASP A 17 -13.46 1.72 -17.26
N ARG A 18 -14.76 1.66 -16.93
CA ARG A 18 -15.28 2.05 -15.60
C ARG A 18 -14.65 1.22 -14.48
N VAL A 19 -14.56 -0.10 -14.64
CA VAL A 19 -13.93 -0.98 -13.65
C VAL A 19 -12.46 -0.64 -13.47
N LYS A 20 -11.70 -0.45 -14.56
CA LYS A 20 -10.29 -0.07 -14.50
C LYS A 20 -10.09 1.27 -13.79
N LYS A 21 -10.92 2.27 -14.08
CA LYS A 21 -10.89 3.58 -13.41
C LYS A 21 -11.18 3.47 -11.92
N ALA A 22 -12.17 2.66 -11.53
CA ALA A 22 -12.49 2.41 -10.13
C ALA A 22 -11.33 1.73 -9.40
N GLN A 23 -10.73 0.70 -10.00
CA GLN A 23 -9.56 0.01 -9.46
C GLN A 23 -8.37 0.97 -9.29
N TYR A 24 -8.05 1.77 -10.30
CA TYR A 24 -6.96 2.74 -10.23
C TYR A 24 -7.16 3.73 -9.08
N LYS A 25 -8.37 4.27 -8.92
CA LYS A 25 -8.69 5.15 -7.79
C LYS A 25 -8.49 4.44 -6.46
N ALA A 26 -9.03 3.22 -6.30
CA ALA A 26 -8.88 2.45 -5.08
C ALA A 26 -7.40 2.18 -4.75
N TYR A 27 -6.61 1.75 -5.73
CA TYR A 27 -5.17 1.52 -5.55
C TYR A 27 -4.42 2.80 -5.19
N SER A 28 -4.75 3.94 -5.82
CA SER A 28 -4.15 5.22 -5.49
C SER A 28 -4.42 5.61 -4.04
N HIS A 29 -5.68 5.52 -3.59
CA HIS A 29 -6.05 5.82 -2.21
C HIS A 29 -5.36 4.89 -1.21
N VAL A 30 -5.39 3.57 -1.44
CA VAL A 30 -4.70 2.60 -0.57
C VAL A 30 -3.20 2.86 -0.52
N ASN A 31 -2.58 3.21 -1.66
CA ASN A 31 -1.15 3.52 -1.71
C ASN A 31 -0.82 4.82 -0.95
N SER A 32 -1.66 5.84 -1.05
CA SER A 32 -1.51 7.08 -0.28
C SER A 32 -1.59 6.82 1.22
N GLU A 33 -2.58 6.05 1.69
CA GLU A 33 -2.71 5.69 3.11
C GLU A 33 -1.51 4.88 3.60
N MET A 34 -0.98 3.95 2.78
CA MET A 34 0.25 3.22 3.10
C MET A 34 1.45 4.14 3.28
N ILE A 35 1.63 5.13 2.40
CA ILE A 35 2.72 6.10 2.52
C ILE A 35 2.59 6.92 3.81
N LEU A 36 1.39 7.41 4.12
CA LEU A 36 1.13 8.15 5.36
C LEU A 36 1.43 7.29 6.59
N ALA A 37 0.99 6.04 6.61
CA ALA A 37 1.29 5.11 7.69
C ALA A 37 2.80 4.93 7.89
N TYR A 38 3.59 4.77 6.83
CA TYR A 38 5.06 4.68 6.95
C TYR A 38 5.68 5.96 7.51
N LEU A 39 5.19 7.13 7.13
CA LEU A 39 5.66 8.41 7.66
C LEU A 39 5.35 8.54 9.16
N ASP A 40 4.15 8.17 9.58
CA ASP A 40 3.75 8.19 10.99
C ASP A 40 4.60 7.23 11.82
N ILE A 41 4.84 6.01 11.33
CA ILE A 41 5.73 5.05 11.98
C ILE A 41 7.16 5.63 12.08
N GLY A 42 7.67 6.23 11.00
CA GLY A 42 8.98 6.89 11.00
C GLY A 42 9.09 8.01 12.05
N LYS A 43 8.03 8.80 12.22
CA LYS A 43 7.95 9.85 13.25
C LYS A 43 8.01 9.25 14.65
N VAL A 44 7.21 8.22 14.94
CA VAL A 44 7.23 7.52 16.23
C VAL A 44 8.62 6.96 16.51
N LEU A 45 9.26 6.30 15.55
CA LEU A 45 10.61 5.77 15.71
C LEU A 45 11.64 6.86 15.97
N SER A 46 11.56 8.00 15.27
CA SER A 46 12.43 9.16 15.51
C SER A 46 12.28 9.73 16.91
N GLU A 47 11.06 9.78 17.45
CA GLU A 47 10.82 10.20 18.84
C GLU A 47 11.39 9.18 19.83
N LYS A 48 11.25 7.88 19.55
CA LYS A 48 11.79 6.82 20.41
C LYS A 48 13.32 6.78 20.43
N THR A 49 14.00 7.05 19.32
CA THR A 49 15.46 7.16 19.31
C THR A 49 15.96 8.37 20.10
N LYS A 50 15.23 9.49 20.09
CA LYS A 50 15.56 10.68 20.93
C LYS A 50 15.50 10.38 22.43
N VAL A 51 14.62 9.48 22.88
CA VAL A 51 14.54 9.06 24.29
C VAL A 51 15.46 7.88 24.62
N GLY A 52 16.39 7.54 23.74
CA GLY A 52 17.47 6.60 24.02
C GLY A 52 17.22 5.15 23.58
N TRP A 53 16.23 4.89 22.73
CA TRP A 53 16.08 3.55 22.14
C TRP A 53 17.32 3.18 21.33
N GLY A 54 18.04 2.16 21.80
CA GLY A 54 19.20 1.62 21.12
C GLY A 54 18.84 0.75 19.91
N THR A 55 19.86 0.43 19.11
CA THR A 55 19.72 -0.35 17.87
C THR A 55 19.11 -1.74 18.08
N SER A 56 19.27 -2.36 19.25
CA SER A 56 18.68 -3.68 19.54
C SER A 56 17.16 -3.63 19.63
N VAL A 57 16.60 -2.58 20.25
CA VAL A 57 15.15 -2.40 20.41
C VAL A 57 14.50 -2.14 19.06
N ILE A 58 15.13 -1.31 18.22
CA ILE A 58 14.66 -1.04 16.85
C ILE A 58 14.68 -2.31 15.99
N LYS A 59 15.72 -3.15 16.11
CA LYS A 59 15.79 -4.45 15.41
C LYS A 59 14.71 -5.41 15.87
N GLN A 60 14.40 -5.45 17.17
CA GLN A 60 13.33 -6.31 17.68
C GLN A 60 11.97 -5.83 17.16
N LEU A 61 11.69 -4.53 17.23
CA LEU A 61 10.45 -3.96 16.70
C LEU A 61 10.28 -4.24 15.20
N SER A 62 11.35 -4.13 14.41
CA SER A 62 11.34 -4.49 12.99
C SER A 62 10.92 -5.95 12.77
N LYS A 63 11.45 -6.89 13.57
CA LYS A 63 11.07 -8.31 13.49
C LYS A 63 9.61 -8.53 13.90
N ASP A 64 9.15 -7.88 14.96
CA ASP A 64 7.78 -8.01 15.46
C ASP A 64 6.77 -7.52 14.40
N LEU A 65 7.04 -6.36 13.79
CA LEU A 65 6.19 -5.81 12.71
C LEU A 65 6.20 -6.70 11.46
N GLN A 66 7.34 -7.30 11.09
CA GLN A 66 7.38 -8.25 9.97
C GLN A 66 6.62 -9.55 10.24
N ALA A 67 6.64 -10.01 11.50
CA ALA A 67 5.95 -11.24 11.89
C ALA A 67 4.43 -11.06 11.86
N GLU A 68 3.94 -9.90 12.31
CA GLU A 68 2.52 -9.52 12.30
C GLU A 68 2.03 -9.23 10.87
N PHE A 69 2.78 -8.41 10.11
CA PHE A 69 2.37 -7.93 8.79
C PHE A 69 3.06 -8.67 7.65
N LYS A 70 2.90 -10.00 7.60
CA LYS A 70 3.53 -10.84 6.56
C LYS A 70 3.15 -10.38 5.16
N GLY A 71 4.16 -10.16 4.31
CA GLY A 71 3.98 -9.73 2.92
C GLY A 71 4.00 -8.20 2.73
N MET A 72 3.97 -7.41 3.80
CA MET A 72 4.25 -5.98 3.71
C MET A 72 5.76 -5.73 3.56
N LYS A 73 6.12 -4.86 2.61
CA LYS A 73 7.51 -4.41 2.41
C LYS A 73 7.76 -3.18 3.28
N GLY A 74 9.01 -2.91 3.66
CA GLY A 74 9.38 -1.67 4.38
C GLY A 74 9.56 -1.81 5.90
N PHE A 75 9.17 -2.93 6.51
CA PHE A 75 9.44 -3.20 7.93
C PHE A 75 10.77 -3.92 8.19
N SER A 76 11.58 -4.18 7.17
CA SER A 76 12.91 -4.78 7.33
C SER A 76 13.96 -3.78 7.81
N ASP A 77 14.76 -4.20 8.78
CA ASP A 77 15.98 -3.52 9.22
C ASP A 77 17.05 -3.38 8.11
N ARG A 78 16.92 -4.16 7.03
CA ARG A 78 17.69 -4.02 5.79
C ARG A 78 16.79 -3.46 4.69
N ASN A 79 16.82 -2.15 4.48
CA ASN A 79 16.31 -1.56 3.25
C ASN A 79 17.11 -2.15 2.07
N ARG A 80 16.44 -2.78 1.11
CA ARG A 80 17.00 -3.15 -0.20
C ARG A 80 16.08 -2.63 -1.28
#